data_AF-A0A2J7ZVF7-F1
#
_entry.id   AF-A0A2J7ZVF7-F1
#
_cell.length_a   1.000
_cell.length_b   1.000
_cell.length_c   1.000
_cell.angle_alpha   90.00
_cell.angle_beta   90.00
_cell.angle_gamma   90.00
#
_symmetry.space_group_name_H-M   'P 1'
#
loop_
_entity.id
_entity.type
_entity.pdbx_description
1 polymer ?
#
loop_
_entity_poly.entity_id
_entity_poly.type
_entity_poly.pdbx_seq_one_letter_code
_entity_poly.pdbx_strand_id
1 'polypeptide(L)'
;MASRLAKQAAAAVQQQDRLFGGAARHFYFEICRCLPFIQRLHKMEEMVSQRELRAIVKEKFKEFKDVKDGRVVELLIFKGREEIETYLLMHKQRHHVITEIIEPYYNKQRASKAVSANSNFLNTFLTTGYPQLQQRG
;
A
#
# COMPACT_ATOMS: atom_id res chain seq x y z
N MET A 1 -6.88 43.23 -1.00
CA MET A 1 -5.68 43.04 -0.15
C MET A 1 -6.01 42.01 0.93
N ALA A 2 -5.43 40.81 0.90
CA ALA A 2 -5.68 39.80 1.94
C ALA A 2 -5.11 40.24 3.30
N SER A 3 -5.86 40.03 4.39
CA SER A 3 -5.48 40.31 5.77
C SER A 3 -4.14 39.66 6.15
N ARG A 4 -3.36 40.33 7.00
CA ARG A 4 -2.08 39.81 7.52
C ARG A 4 -2.25 38.46 8.23
N LEU A 5 -3.39 38.26 8.88
CA LEU A 5 -3.77 37.02 9.55
C LEU A 5 -4.07 35.90 8.54
N ALA A 6 -4.75 36.23 7.44
CA ALA A 6 -5.00 35.29 6.34
C ALA A 6 -3.70 34.86 5.65
N LYS A 7 -2.73 35.78 5.50
CA LYS A 7 -1.40 35.46 4.96
C LYS A 7 -0.60 34.53 5.90
N GLN A 8 -0.70 34.75 7.21
CA GLN A 8 -0.05 33.87 8.20
C GLN A 8 -0.70 32.48 8.26
N ALA A 9 -2.03 32.40 8.18
CA ALA A 9 -2.74 31.13 8.11
C ALA A 9 -2.40 30.35 6.83
N ALA A 10 -2.36 31.02 5.68
CA ALA A 10 -1.95 30.42 4.41
C ALA A 10 -0.49 29.92 4.45
N ALA A 11 0.41 30.70 5.06
CA ALA A 11 1.79 30.28 5.25
C ALA A 11 1.90 29.06 6.18
N ALA A 12 1.12 29.00 7.27
CA ALA A 12 1.10 27.86 8.18
C ALA A 12 0.57 26.57 7.52
N VAL A 13 -0.46 26.67 6.66
CA VAL A 13 -0.97 25.56 5.84
C VAL A 13 0.09 25.08 4.86
N GLN A 14 0.75 26.00 4.14
CA GLN A 14 1.87 25.65 3.25
C GLN A 14 3.09 25.09 3.99
N GLN A 15 3.24 25.40 5.28
CA GLN A 15 4.33 24.93 6.12
C GLN A 15 4.02 23.54 6.71
N GLN A 16 2.75 23.20 6.95
CA GLN A 16 2.32 21.83 7.26
C GLN A 16 2.63 20.86 6.12
N ASP A 17 2.45 21.25 4.85
CA ASP A 17 2.85 20.44 3.70
C ASP A 17 4.36 20.18 3.62
N ARG A 18 5.17 21.04 4.26
CA ARG A 18 6.65 20.99 4.25
C ARG A 18 7.26 20.33 5.48
N LEU A 19 6.50 20.13 6.56
CA LEU A 19 7.01 19.55 7.80
C LEU A 19 7.06 18.01 7.69
N PHE A 20 8.23 17.49 7.32
CA PHE A 20 8.67 16.10 7.44
C PHE A 20 7.57 15.03 7.25
N GLY A 21 7.31 14.65 5.99
CA GLY A 21 6.58 13.44 5.61
C GLY A 21 5.25 13.64 4.90
N GLY A 22 4.74 14.87 4.82
CA GLY A 22 3.57 15.24 4.00
C GLY A 22 2.27 14.49 4.34
N ALA A 23 1.24 14.74 3.53
CA ALA A 23 -0.07 14.09 3.66
C ALA A 23 0.02 12.54 3.64
N ALA A 24 0.97 11.99 2.89
CA ALA A 24 1.19 10.55 2.80
C ALA A 24 1.64 9.93 4.14
N ARG A 25 2.51 10.59 4.92
CA ARG A 25 2.91 10.10 6.24
C ARG A 25 1.77 10.15 7.25
N HIS A 26 0.96 11.21 7.22
CA HIS A 26 -0.24 11.30 8.04
C HIS A 26 -1.21 10.17 7.73
N PHE A 27 -1.45 9.94 6.44
CA PHE A 27 -2.27 8.84 5.96
C PHE A 27 -1.71 7.48 6.41
N TYR A 28 -0.41 7.21 6.26
CA TYR A 28 0.21 5.96 6.74
C TYR A 28 -0.08 5.68 8.22
N PHE A 29 0.05 6.69 9.09
CA PHE A 29 -0.24 6.51 10.52
C PHE A 29 -1.73 6.32 10.81
N GLU A 30 -2.61 6.98 10.07
CA GLU A 30 -4.06 6.76 10.13
C GLU A 30 -4.39 5.29 9.88
N ILE A 31 -3.90 4.73 8.78
CA ILE A 31 -4.07 3.30 8.45
C ILE A 31 -3.56 2.41 9.58
N CYS A 32 -2.34 2.66 10.06
CA CYS A 32 -1.72 1.83 11.08
C CYS A 32 -2.51 1.80 12.40
N ARG A 33 -3.26 2.85 12.72
CA ARG A 33 -4.16 2.90 13.88
C ARG A 33 -5.46 2.12 13.65
N CYS A 34 -5.94 2.06 12.41
CA CYS A 34 -7.16 1.32 12.03
C CYS A 34 -6.91 -0.20 11.88
N LEU A 35 -5.69 -0.63 11.54
CA LEU A 35 -5.37 -2.04 11.30
C LEU A 35 -5.81 -3.01 12.42
N PRO A 36 -5.59 -2.75 13.72
CA PRO A 36 -6.05 -3.64 14.79
C PRO A 36 -7.58 -3.82 14.83
N PHE A 37 -8.32 -2.81 14.39
CA PHE A 37 -9.78 -2.90 14.29
C PHE A 37 -10.19 -3.76 13.09
N ILE A 38 -9.62 -3.50 11.91
CA ILE A 38 -9.87 -4.29 10.69
C ILE A 38 -9.50 -5.77 10.89
N GLN A 39 -8.37 -6.04 11.55
CA GLN A 39 -7.93 -7.41 11.86
C GLN A 39 -8.95 -8.18 12.70
N ARG A 40 -9.52 -7.53 13.73
CA ARG A 40 -10.58 -8.11 14.57
C ARG A 40 -11.89 -8.26 13.82
N LEU A 41 -12.28 -7.23 13.08
CA LEU A 41 -13.52 -7.19 12.28
C LEU A 41 -13.59 -8.36 11.28
N HIS A 42 -12.48 -8.64 10.60
CA HIS A 42 -12.36 -9.74 9.63
C HIS A 42 -11.83 -11.05 10.23
N LYS A 43 -11.70 -11.16 11.56
CA LYS A 43 -11.23 -12.36 12.28
C LYS A 43 -9.88 -12.90 11.78
N MET A 44 -8.92 -12.02 11.49
CA MET A 44 -7.64 -12.39 10.86
C MET A 44 -6.51 -12.68 11.85
N GLU A 45 -6.79 -12.70 13.15
CA GLU A 45 -5.78 -12.84 14.22
C GLU A 45 -4.98 -14.14 14.13
N GLU A 46 -5.60 -15.21 13.63
CA GLU A 46 -4.98 -16.53 13.47
C GLU A 46 -4.08 -16.64 12.23
N MET A 47 -4.23 -15.75 11.24
CA MET A 47 -3.52 -15.86 9.95
C MET A 47 -2.38 -14.88 9.81
N VAL A 48 -2.52 -13.65 10.33
CA VAL A 48 -1.53 -12.58 10.16
C VAL A 48 -1.43 -11.76 11.43
N SER A 49 -0.20 -11.48 11.86
CA SER A 49 0.08 -10.59 12.98
C SER A 49 -0.05 -9.11 12.61
N GLN A 50 -0.30 -8.25 13.60
CA GLN A 50 -0.32 -6.79 13.37
C GLN A 50 1.00 -6.25 12.81
N ARG A 51 2.12 -6.89 13.16
CA ARG A 51 3.44 -6.53 12.66
C ARG A 51 3.53 -6.76 11.15
N GLU A 52 3.04 -7.90 10.68
CA GLU A 52 3.00 -8.24 9.26
C GLU A 52 2.04 -7.33 8.49
N LEU A 53 0.83 -7.06 9.01
CA LEU A 53 -0.10 -6.10 8.39
C LEU A 53 0.53 -4.71 8.22
N ARG A 54 1.23 -4.20 9.24
CA ARG A 54 1.98 -2.93 9.14
C ARG A 54 3.13 -3.00 8.13
N ALA A 55 3.78 -4.16 8.00
CA ALA A 55 4.83 -4.37 7.00
C ALA A 55 4.26 -4.35 5.57
N ILE A 56 3.10 -4.98 5.35
CA ILE A 56 2.40 -4.97 4.06
C ILE A 56 2.01 -3.54 3.67
N VAL A 57 1.41 -2.79 4.60
CA VAL A 57 1.08 -1.37 4.35
C VAL A 57 2.35 -0.58 4.03
N LYS A 58 3.42 -0.75 4.81
CA LYS A 58 4.70 -0.07 4.53
C LYS A 58 5.26 -0.42 3.15
N GLU A 59 5.13 -1.66 2.70
CA GLU A 59 5.55 -2.09 1.37
C GLU A 59 4.75 -1.40 0.27
N LYS A 60 3.43 -1.27 0.43
CA LYS A 60 2.58 -0.53 -0.50
C LYS A 60 2.94 0.95 -0.61
N PHE A 61 3.29 1.59 0.50
CA PHE A 61 3.80 2.98 0.45
C PHE A 61 5.16 3.09 -0.24
N LYS A 62 6.01 2.06 -0.12
CA LYS A 62 7.30 2.02 -0.80
C LYS A 62 7.18 1.80 -2.31
N GLU A 63 6.16 1.08 -2.76
CA GLU A 63 5.87 0.84 -4.18
C GLU A 63 5.74 2.16 -4.96
N PHE A 64 5.14 3.18 -4.34
CA PHE A 64 4.91 4.49 -4.95
C PHE A 64 5.85 5.60 -4.45
N LYS A 65 6.97 5.25 -3.80
CA LYS A 65 7.90 6.24 -3.21
C LYS A 65 8.51 7.22 -4.24
N ASP A 66 8.62 6.78 -5.49
CA ASP A 66 9.31 7.51 -6.56
C ASP A 66 8.39 8.48 -7.31
N VAL A 67 7.09 8.53 -6.93
CA VAL A 67 6.11 9.48 -7.48
C VAL A 67 6.38 10.87 -6.93
N LYS A 68 6.69 11.82 -7.83
CA LYS A 68 7.03 13.21 -7.47
C LYS A 68 5.93 14.23 -7.76
N ASP A 69 4.93 13.90 -8.60
CA ASP A 69 3.80 14.79 -8.88
C ASP A 69 2.83 14.79 -7.69
N GLY A 70 2.68 15.94 -7.04
CA GLY A 70 1.82 16.10 -5.86
C GLY A 70 0.35 15.73 -6.12
N ARG A 71 -0.18 16.00 -7.33
CA ARG A 71 -1.55 15.65 -7.68
C ARG A 71 -1.77 14.14 -7.74
N VAL A 72 -0.74 13.41 -8.19
CA VAL A 72 -0.76 11.94 -8.22
C VAL A 72 -0.68 11.40 -6.80
N VAL A 73 0.11 12.02 -5.92
CA VAL A 73 0.17 11.65 -4.50
C VAL A 73 -1.18 11.85 -3.82
N GLU A 74 -1.86 12.97 -4.05
CA GLU A 74 -3.22 13.22 -3.52
C GLU A 74 -4.21 12.18 -4.03
N LEU A 75 -4.19 11.85 -5.32
CA LEU A 75 -5.05 10.83 -5.90
C LEU A 75 -4.77 9.43 -5.31
N LEU A 76 -3.49 9.09 -5.05
CA LEU A 76 -3.12 7.83 -4.41
C LEU A 76 -3.62 7.76 -2.97
N ILE A 77 -3.53 8.86 -2.22
CA ILE A 77 -4.10 8.95 -0.87
C ILE A 77 -5.62 8.78 -0.91
N PHE A 78 -6.29 9.43 -1.86
CA PHE A 78 -7.74 9.28 -2.05
C PHE A 78 -8.13 7.82 -2.32
N LYS A 79 -7.47 7.16 -3.29
CA LYS A 79 -7.70 5.73 -3.58
C LYS A 79 -7.43 4.83 -2.37
N GLY A 80 -6.38 5.13 -1.60
CA GLY A 80 -6.07 4.39 -0.39
C GLY A 80 -7.14 4.52 0.69
N ARG A 81 -7.74 5.71 0.84
CA ARG A 81 -8.84 5.95 1.79
C ARG A 81 -10.08 5.15 1.40
N GLU A 82 -10.48 5.24 0.14
CA GLU A 82 -11.61 4.46 -0.41
C GLU A 82 -11.41 2.96 -0.17
N GLU A 83 -10.24 2.43 -0.50
CA GLU A 83 -9.94 1.01 -0.30
C GLU A 83 -10.06 0.60 1.17
N ILE A 84 -9.55 1.39 2.11
CA ILE A 84 -9.66 1.09 3.55
C ILE A 84 -11.10 1.20 4.04
N GLU A 85 -11.86 2.16 3.55
CA GLU A 85 -13.26 2.32 3.89
C GLU A 85 -14.07 1.08 3.48
N THR A 86 -13.78 0.46 2.33
CA THR A 86 -14.44 -0.80 1.94
C THR A 86 -14.23 -1.94 2.96
N TYR A 87 -13.07 -2.02 3.61
CA TYR A 87 -12.80 -3.01 4.65
C TYR A 87 -13.38 -2.62 6.01
N LEU A 88 -13.41 -1.32 6.34
CA LEU A 88 -14.02 -0.82 7.58
C LEU A 88 -15.54 -0.99 7.59
N LEU A 89 -16.19 -0.74 6.46
CA LEU A 89 -17.64 -0.89 6.27
C LEU A 89 -18.07 -2.32 5.91
N MET A 90 -17.13 -3.27 5.90
CA MET A 90 -17.37 -4.68 5.53
C MET A 90 -17.97 -4.89 4.13
N HIS A 91 -17.75 -3.97 3.19
CA HIS A 91 -18.10 -4.19 1.78
C HIS A 91 -17.24 -5.30 1.18
N LYS A 92 -15.95 -5.31 1.52
CA LYS A 92 -15.07 -6.46 1.28
C LYS A 92 -15.07 -7.36 2.52
N GLN A 93 -15.32 -8.64 2.28
CA GLN A 93 -15.28 -9.72 3.25
C GLN A 93 -13.88 -10.31 3.47
N ARG A 94 -13.73 -11.15 4.51
CA ARG A 94 -12.48 -11.80 4.90
C ARG A 94 -11.72 -12.45 3.74
N HIS A 95 -12.40 -13.15 2.84
CA HIS A 95 -11.73 -13.85 1.75
C HIS A 95 -11.03 -12.89 0.79
N HIS A 96 -11.58 -11.68 0.56
CA HIS A 96 -10.89 -10.64 -0.23
C HIS A 96 -9.59 -10.22 0.43
N VAL A 97 -9.58 -10.02 1.76
CA VAL A 97 -8.34 -9.68 2.47
C VAL A 97 -7.31 -10.80 2.32
N ILE A 98 -7.76 -12.06 2.41
CA ILE A 98 -6.87 -13.22 2.26
C ILE A 98 -6.24 -13.24 0.87
N THR A 99 -7.06 -13.19 -0.19
CA THR A 99 -6.59 -13.34 -1.57
C THR A 99 -5.83 -12.11 -2.07
N GLU A 100 -6.27 -10.90 -1.72
CA GLU A 100 -5.72 -9.66 -2.27
C GLU A 100 -4.51 -9.15 -1.47
N ILE A 101 -4.44 -9.42 -0.16
CA ILE A 101 -3.44 -8.80 0.73
C ILE A 101 -2.51 -9.84 1.35
N ILE A 102 -3.06 -10.91 1.94
CA ILE A 102 -2.29 -11.85 2.76
C ILE A 102 -1.51 -12.84 1.91
N GLU A 103 -2.17 -13.48 0.96
CA GLU A 103 -1.56 -14.50 0.11
C GLU A 103 -0.37 -13.96 -0.72
N PRO A 104 -0.46 -12.78 -1.38
CA PRO A 104 0.69 -12.19 -2.07
C PRO A 104 1.88 -11.92 -1.15
N TYR A 105 1.64 -11.48 0.09
CA TYR A 105 2.69 -11.22 1.06
C TYR A 105 3.47 -12.49 1.42
N TYR A 106 2.78 -13.59 1.72
CA TYR A 106 3.45 -14.86 2.02
C TYR A 106 4.07 -15.51 0.79
N ASN A 107 3.44 -15.41 -0.38
CA ASN A 107 4.00 -15.91 -1.62
C ASN A 107 5.32 -15.23 -1.96
N LYS A 108 5.41 -13.90 -1.78
CA LYS A 108 6.67 -13.16 -1.95
C LYS A 108 7.77 -13.62 -0.99
N GLN A 109 7.42 -13.91 0.27
CA GLN A 109 8.39 -14.44 1.24
C GLN A 109 8.88 -15.84 0.87
N ARG A 110 7.98 -16.70 0.37
CA ARG A 110 8.32 -18.07 -0.07
C ARG A 110 9.18 -18.05 -1.34
N ALA A 111 8.86 -17.18 -2.30
CA ALA A 111 9.55 -17.07 -3.58
C ALA A 111 11.03 -16.68 -3.43
N SER A 112 11.39 -15.89 -2.41
CA SER A 112 12.78 -15.51 -2.15
C SER A 112 13.74 -16.69 -1.89
N LYS A 113 13.22 -17.91 -1.67
CA LYS A 113 14.01 -19.13 -1.42
C LYS A 113 14.21 -20.02 -2.64
N ALA A 114 13.48 -19.80 -3.73
CA ALA A 114 13.58 -20.64 -4.92
C ALA A 114 14.60 -20.06 -5.91
N VAL A 115 15.89 -20.37 -5.72
CA VAL A 115 16.90 -20.12 -6.76
C VAL A 115 16.74 -21.21 -7.81
N SER A 116 16.05 -20.90 -8.91
CA SER A 116 16.09 -21.77 -10.09
C SER A 116 17.51 -21.76 -10.66
N ALA A 117 18.09 -22.94 -10.89
CA ALA A 117 19.40 -23.08 -11.53
C ALA A 117 19.39 -22.61 -13.00
N ASN A 118 18.19 -22.44 -13.57
CA ASN A 118 17.98 -22.08 -14.97
C ASN A 118 17.87 -20.57 -15.16
N SER A 119 18.23 -20.10 -16.36
CA SER A 119 18.04 -18.69 -16.73
C SER A 119 16.55 -18.30 -16.77
N ASN A 120 16.26 -17.02 -16.53
CA ASN A 120 14.89 -16.49 -16.62
C ASN A 120 14.24 -16.78 -17.97
N PHE A 121 15.02 -16.70 -19.06
CA PHE A 121 14.57 -17.08 -20.39
C PHE A 121 14.14 -18.55 -20.46
N LEU A 122 14.96 -19.48 -19.97
CA LEU A 122 14.68 -20.91 -20.06
C LEU A 122 13.49 -21.33 -19.19
N ASN A 123 13.34 -20.76 -18.00
CA ASN A 123 12.15 -20.98 -17.17
C ASN A 123 10.87 -20.49 -17.88
N THR A 124 10.94 -19.32 -18.52
CA THR A 124 9.80 -18.76 -19.28
C THR A 124 9.48 -19.63 -20.49
N PHE A 125 10.51 -20.04 -21.24
CA PHE A 125 10.39 -20.89 -22.42
C PHE A 125 9.75 -22.26 -22.11
N LEU A 126 10.12 -22.88 -20.99
CA LEU A 126 9.56 -24.18 -20.59
C LEU A 126 8.10 -24.08 -20.08
N THR A 127 7.69 -22.91 -19.59
CA THR A 127 6.36 -22.73 -18.98
C THR A 127 5.31 -22.31 -20.00
N THR A 128 5.69 -21.51 -21.00
CA THR A 128 4.74 -20.95 -21.96
C THR A 128 5.35 -20.80 -23.36
N GLY A 129 4.53 -21.04 -24.39
CA GLY A 129 4.91 -20.83 -25.79
C GLY A 129 5.06 -19.37 -26.20
N TYR A 130 4.70 -18.41 -25.32
CA TYR A 130 4.74 -16.97 -25.61
C TYR A 130 5.49 -16.17 -24.53
N PRO A 131 6.82 -16.28 -24.46
CA PRO A 131 7.63 -15.64 -23.43
C PRO A 131 7.54 -14.10 -23.43
N GLN A 132 7.23 -13.48 -24.57
CA GLN A 132 7.12 -12.03 -24.74
C GLN A 132 5.91 -11.38 -24.03
N LEU A 133 4.90 -12.17 -23.64
CA LEU A 133 3.67 -11.63 -23.04
C LEU A 133 3.74 -11.49 -21.51
N GLN A 134 4.74 -12.08 -20.84
CA GLN A 134 4.85 -12.11 -19.38
C GLN A 134 5.63 -10.93 -18.76
N GLN A 135 6.29 -10.06 -19.53
CA GLN A 135 7.14 -8.98 -18.98
C GLN A 135 6.38 -7.73 -18.46
N ARG A 136 5.05 -7.80 -18.27
CA ARG A 136 4.26 -6.72 -17.65
C ARG A 136 3.65 -7.21 -16.34
N GLY A 137 4.38 -7.04 -15.25
CA GLY A 137 3.95 -7.27 -13.88
C GLY A 137 4.83 -6.49 -12.92
#